data_AF-K1TMS7-F1
#
_entry.id   AF-K1TMS7-F1
#
_cell.length_a   1.000
_cell.length_b   1.000
_cell.length_c   1.000
_cell.angle_alpha   90.00
_cell.angle_beta   90.00
_cell.angle_gamma   90.00
#
_symmetry.space_group_name_H-M   'P 1'
#
loop_
_entity.id
_entity.type
_entity.pdbx_description
1 polymer ?
#
loop_
_entity_poly.entity_id
_entity_poly.type
_entity_poly.pdbx_seq_one_letter_code
_entity_poly.pdbx_strand_id
1 'polypeptide(L)'
;MLQNLSGGHLWRIGGSGATLGLAILTLFSKSKQIKTIGKLAIIPSLFNINEPLIFGLPLMYNSTMMLPFIVVMPLNGVITYIAMSTGIVAKTFAYASWNMFCPIGGLIDTMDVKALILVCVLIIIDMIIYLPFFKIYEKQKIKEEQLEESVQA
;
A
#
# COMPACT_ATOMS: atom_id res chain seq x y z
N MET A 1 -16.49 -21.90 -2.16
CA MET A 1 -16.06 -21.82 -3.58
C MET A 1 -15.59 -20.42 -3.98
N LEU A 2 -16.31 -19.35 -3.61
CA LEU A 2 -15.88 -17.96 -3.88
C LEU A 2 -14.63 -17.52 -3.10
N GLN A 3 -14.37 -18.09 -1.92
CA GLN A 3 -13.17 -17.77 -1.16
C GLN A 3 -11.89 -18.17 -1.95
N ASN A 4 -11.87 -19.32 -2.65
CA ASN A 4 -10.65 -19.86 -3.29
C ASN A 4 -10.21 -19.06 -4.53
N LEU A 5 -11.09 -18.21 -5.05
CA LEU A 5 -10.81 -17.28 -6.15
C LEU A 5 -10.46 -15.87 -5.66
N SER A 6 -10.70 -15.57 -4.38
CA SER A 6 -10.59 -14.22 -3.83
C SER A 6 -9.33 -14.03 -3.01
N GLY A 7 -8.21 -14.68 -3.35
CA GLY A 7 -6.97 -14.78 -2.57
C GLY A 7 -6.69 -13.53 -1.73
N GLY A 8 -7.15 -13.55 -0.47
CA GLY A 8 -7.49 -12.34 0.29
C GLY A 8 -6.31 -11.41 0.51
N HIS A 9 -5.11 -11.96 0.44
CA HIS A 9 -3.84 -11.33 0.75
C HIS A 9 -3.15 -10.74 -0.49
N LEU A 10 -3.47 -11.26 -1.68
CA LEU A 10 -2.84 -10.84 -2.93
C LEU A 10 -3.32 -9.44 -3.38
N TRP A 11 -4.59 -9.09 -3.10
CA TRP A 11 -5.15 -7.78 -3.43
C TRP A 11 -5.16 -6.78 -2.26
N ARG A 12 -4.82 -7.22 -1.04
CA ARG A 12 -4.70 -6.38 0.17
C ARG A 12 -3.24 -6.25 0.59
N ILE A 13 -2.39 -5.71 -0.28
CA ILE A 13 -0.95 -5.61 -0.03
C ILE A 13 -0.65 -4.54 1.00
N GLY A 14 -0.42 -4.92 2.24
CA GLY A 14 -0.34 -3.99 3.35
C GLY A 14 -1.70 -3.53 3.85
N GLY A 15 -2.81 -4.19 3.54
CA GLY A 15 -4.14 -3.88 4.09
C GLY A 15 -5.05 -3.13 3.11
N SER A 16 -6.02 -2.37 3.63
CA SER A 16 -6.94 -1.55 2.81
C SER A 16 -6.17 -0.46 2.04
N GLY A 17 -6.25 -0.45 0.70
CA GLY A 17 -5.67 0.60 -0.16
C GLY A 17 -4.22 0.38 -0.64
N ALA A 18 -3.62 -0.76 -0.37
CA ALA A 18 -2.21 -1.05 -0.68
C ALA A 18 -1.19 -0.03 -0.13
N THR A 19 -1.39 0.34 1.13
CA THR A 19 -0.61 1.30 1.92
C THR A 19 0.86 0.95 2.06
N LEU A 20 1.29 -0.28 1.78
CA LEU A 20 2.70 -0.65 1.84
C LEU A 20 3.52 0.08 0.78
N GLY A 21 3.00 0.23 -0.44
CA GLY A 21 3.62 1.07 -1.48
C GLY A 21 3.69 2.54 -1.07
N LEU A 22 2.64 3.04 -0.42
CA LEU A 22 2.58 4.41 0.10
C LEU A 22 3.56 4.61 1.28
N ALA A 23 3.66 3.66 2.21
CA ALA A 23 4.58 3.69 3.33
C ALA A 23 6.04 3.74 2.84
N ILE A 24 6.38 2.94 1.82
CA ILE A 24 7.69 2.99 1.18
C ILE A 24 7.93 4.38 0.55
N LEU A 25 6.96 4.92 -0.19
CA LEU A 25 7.07 6.26 -0.79
C LEU A 25 7.29 7.36 0.25
N THR A 26 6.61 7.28 1.39
CA THR A 26 6.72 8.29 2.44
C THR A 26 8.11 8.33 3.09
N LEU A 27 8.87 7.23 3.06
CA LEU A 27 10.28 7.21 3.50
C LEU A 27 11.22 8.00 2.60
N PHE A 28 10.89 8.08 1.30
CA PHE A 28 11.66 8.85 0.31
C PHE A 28 11.23 10.32 0.22
N SER A 29 10.27 10.74 1.06
CA SER A 29 9.81 12.13 1.13
C SER A 29 10.91 13.10 1.57
N LYS A 30 10.87 14.31 1.02
CA LYS A 30 11.69 15.46 1.42
C LYS A 30 11.16 16.17 2.66
N SER A 31 9.86 16.08 2.95
CA SER A 31 9.28 16.67 4.18
C SER A 31 9.68 15.85 5.41
N LYS A 32 10.11 16.54 6.47
CA LYS A 32 10.51 15.91 7.73
C LYS A 32 9.32 15.26 8.42
N GLN A 33 8.14 15.89 8.36
CA GLN A 33 6.91 15.36 8.96
C GLN A 33 6.47 14.06 8.27
N ILE A 34 6.37 14.08 6.94
CA ILE A 34 5.95 12.91 6.15
C ILE A 34 6.92 11.74 6.35
N LYS A 35 8.23 12.01 6.35
CA LYS A 35 9.26 10.98 6.54
C LYS A 35 9.21 10.35 7.93
N THR A 36 8.89 11.14 8.97
CA THR A 36 8.74 10.65 10.34
C THR A 36 7.54 9.72 10.47
N ILE A 37 6.39 10.10 9.88
CA ILE A 37 5.20 9.27 9.84
C ILE A 37 5.47 7.97 9.08
N GLY A 38 6.14 8.04 7.91
CA GLY A 38 6.49 6.86 7.12
C GLY A 38 7.32 5.82 7.87
N LYS A 39 8.29 6.28 8.69
CA LYS A 39 9.09 5.38 9.55
C LYS A 39 8.26 4.67 10.60
N LEU A 40 7.27 5.35 11.17
CA LEU A 40 6.37 4.77 12.17
C LEU A 40 5.33 3.84 11.53
N ALA A 41 4.94 4.12 10.29
CA ALA A 41 3.90 3.38 9.58
C ALA A 41 4.42 2.15 8.82
N ILE A 42 5.70 2.08 8.42
CA ILE A 42 6.19 0.96 7.58
C ILE A 42 6.10 -0.41 8.27
N ILE A 43 6.44 -0.48 9.56
CA ILE A 43 6.38 -1.72 10.34
C ILE A 43 4.92 -2.23 10.41
N PRO A 44 3.94 -1.43 10.88
CA PRO A 44 2.55 -1.88 10.91
C PRO A 44 1.99 -2.16 9.51
N SER A 45 2.36 -1.38 8.49
CA SER A 45 1.92 -1.65 7.11
C SER A 45 2.44 -2.98 6.56
N LEU A 46 3.60 -3.49 7.00
CA LEU A 46 4.07 -4.84 6.64
C LEU A 46 3.16 -5.96 7.17
N PHE A 47 2.46 -5.71 8.27
CA PHE A 47 1.48 -6.61 8.88
C PHE A 47 0.03 -6.28 8.49
N ASN A 48 -0.17 -5.50 7.42
CA ASN A 48 -1.48 -5.04 6.95
C ASN A 48 -2.24 -4.09 7.90
N ILE A 49 -1.54 -3.43 8.82
CA ILE A 49 -2.09 -2.44 9.75
C ILE A 49 -1.89 -1.03 9.18
N ASN A 50 -2.97 -0.29 8.96
CA ASN A 50 -3.00 0.93 8.14
C ASN A 50 -3.38 2.20 8.87
N GLU A 51 -3.92 2.05 10.06
CA GLU A 51 -4.25 3.11 11.00
C GLU A 51 -3.10 4.12 11.18
N PRO A 52 -1.84 3.73 11.43
CA PRO A 52 -0.76 4.71 11.62
C PRO A 52 -0.48 5.53 10.37
N LEU A 53 -0.73 4.99 9.18
CA LEU A 53 -0.57 5.73 7.92
C LEU A 53 -1.78 6.61 7.63
N ILE A 54 -3.01 6.10 7.87
CA ILE A 54 -4.29 6.79 7.62
C ILE A 54 -4.54 7.94 8.59
N PHE A 55 -4.08 7.82 9.83
CA PHE A 55 -4.16 8.87 10.83
C PHE A 55 -2.90 9.73 10.86
N GLY A 56 -1.72 9.17 10.61
CA GLY A 56 -0.46 9.92 10.58
C GLY A 56 -0.40 10.86 9.38
N LEU A 57 -0.70 10.35 8.19
CA LEU A 57 -1.04 11.19 7.05
C LEU A 57 -2.56 11.26 7.06
N PRO A 58 -3.20 12.43 7.10
CA PRO A 58 -4.65 12.54 7.13
C PRO A 58 -5.26 12.15 5.76
N LEU A 59 -5.11 10.88 5.36
CA LEU A 59 -5.51 10.33 4.07
C LEU A 59 -7.02 10.44 3.89
N MET A 60 -7.78 10.28 4.97
CA MET A 60 -9.24 10.45 4.97
C MET A 60 -9.68 11.92 4.82
N TYR A 61 -8.89 12.87 5.31
CA TYR A 61 -9.24 14.30 5.24
C TYR A 61 -8.66 14.99 4.01
N ASN A 62 -7.70 14.37 3.31
CA ASN A 62 -7.13 14.89 2.07
C ASN A 62 -7.72 14.19 0.85
N SER A 63 -8.64 14.86 0.15
CA SER A 63 -9.27 14.33 -1.07
C SER A 63 -8.27 13.92 -2.17
N THR A 64 -7.07 14.53 -2.20
CA THR A 64 -6.01 14.20 -3.17
C THR A 64 -5.44 12.80 -2.94
N MET A 65 -5.30 12.39 -1.68
CA MET A 65 -4.76 11.08 -1.30
C MET A 65 -5.86 10.02 -1.10
N MET A 66 -7.08 10.46 -0.83
CA MET A 66 -8.25 9.58 -0.74
C MET A 66 -8.55 8.91 -2.09
N LEU A 67 -8.35 9.62 -3.21
CA LEU A 67 -8.61 9.09 -4.54
C LEU A 67 -7.75 7.84 -4.88
N PRO A 68 -6.40 7.89 -4.82
CA PRO A 68 -5.59 6.70 -5.07
C PRO A 68 -5.87 5.60 -4.04
N PHE A 69 -6.17 5.94 -2.78
CA PHE A 69 -6.50 4.96 -1.75
C PHE A 69 -7.72 4.08 -2.10
N ILE A 70 -8.75 4.69 -2.68
CA ILE A 70 -9.96 3.97 -3.08
C ILE A 70 -9.74 3.21 -4.40
N VAL A 71 -8.95 3.75 -5.33
CA VAL A 71 -8.78 3.18 -6.68
C VAL A 71 -7.79 2.01 -6.70
N VAL A 72 -6.73 2.06 -5.90
CA VAL A 72 -5.65 1.06 -5.94
C VAL A 72 -6.16 -0.33 -5.53
N MET A 73 -7.02 -0.41 -4.51
CA MET A 73 -7.53 -1.69 -4.01
C MET A 73 -8.36 -2.50 -5.04
N PRO A 74 -9.38 -1.95 -5.72
CA PRO A 74 -10.09 -2.67 -6.78
C PRO A 74 -9.18 -2.98 -7.96
N LEU A 75 -8.22 -2.12 -8.28
CA LEU A 75 -7.26 -2.32 -9.36
C LEU A 75 -6.36 -3.54 -9.08
N ASN A 76 -5.83 -3.65 -7.87
CA ASN A 76 -5.07 -4.83 -7.43
C ASN A 76 -5.92 -6.10 -7.38
N GLY A 77 -7.20 -5.97 -7.02
CA GLY A 77 -8.18 -7.06 -7.11
C GLY A 77 -8.32 -7.59 -8.55
N VAL A 78 -8.49 -6.70 -9.53
CA VAL A 78 -8.62 -7.07 -10.94
C VAL A 78 -7.33 -7.70 -11.47
N ILE A 79 -6.17 -7.11 -11.19
CA ILE A 79 -4.87 -7.66 -11.66
C ILE A 79 -4.64 -9.05 -11.07
N THR A 80 -4.87 -9.22 -9.77
CA THR A 80 -4.73 -10.51 -9.09
C THR A 80 -5.68 -11.54 -9.70
N TYR A 81 -6.94 -11.16 -9.94
CA TYR A 81 -7.92 -12.05 -10.54
C TYR A 81 -7.51 -12.52 -11.94
N ILE A 82 -7.01 -11.61 -12.79
CA ILE A 82 -6.51 -11.95 -14.13
C ILE A 82 -5.29 -12.87 -14.02
N ALA A 83 -4.35 -12.59 -13.13
CA ALA A 83 -3.15 -13.42 -12.92
C ALA A 83 -3.48 -14.84 -12.45
N MET A 84 -4.50 -14.99 -11.60
CA MET A 84 -4.99 -16.30 -11.17
C MET A 84 -5.81 -17.01 -12.26
N SER A 85 -6.63 -16.28 -13.02
CA SER A 85 -7.45 -16.84 -14.10
C SER A 85 -6.64 -17.29 -15.31
N THR A 86 -5.51 -16.63 -15.58
CA THR A 86 -4.56 -17.02 -16.65
C THR A 86 -3.63 -18.16 -16.25
N GLY A 87 -3.70 -18.63 -15.00
CA GLY A 87 -2.87 -19.72 -14.48
C GLY A 87 -1.40 -19.33 -14.26
N ILE A 88 -1.09 -18.03 -14.31
CA ILE A 88 0.27 -17.52 -14.03
C ILE A 88 0.62 -17.75 -12.56
N VAL A 89 -0.37 -17.64 -11.68
CA VAL A 89 -0.23 -17.87 -10.24
C VAL A 89 -1.19 -18.99 -9.83
N ALA A 90 -0.70 -19.96 -9.03
CA ALA A 90 -1.56 -21.04 -8.55
C ALA A 90 -2.72 -20.48 -7.72
N LYS A 91 -3.82 -21.23 -7.65
CA LYS A 91 -4.98 -20.81 -6.84
C LYS A 91 -4.63 -20.91 -5.36
N THR A 92 -5.11 -19.97 -4.57
CA THR A 92 -4.98 -19.98 -3.11
C THR A 92 -5.45 -21.30 -2.54
N PHE A 93 -4.55 -22.02 -1.86
CA PHE A 93 -4.77 -23.34 -1.28
C PHE A 93 -5.02 -23.27 0.23
N ALA A 94 -4.38 -22.32 0.92
CA ALA A 94 -4.56 -22.05 2.34
C ALA A 94 -4.96 -20.59 2.55
N TYR A 95 -5.76 -20.31 3.58
CA TYR A 95 -5.99 -18.95 4.06
C TYR A 95 -5.04 -18.68 5.21
N ALA A 96 -3.97 -17.95 4.94
CA ALA A 96 -3.18 -17.35 5.99
C ALA A 96 -4.02 -16.33 6.79
N SER A 97 -3.55 -16.01 8.00
CA SER A 97 -4.12 -14.92 8.79
C SER A 97 -3.95 -13.60 8.04
N TRP A 98 -5.00 -12.78 8.01
CA TRP A 98 -4.99 -11.47 7.34
C TRP A 98 -3.89 -10.48 7.79
N ASN A 99 -3.29 -10.69 8.96
CA ASN A 99 -2.18 -9.88 9.51
C ASN A 99 -0.81 -10.52 9.22
N MET A 100 -0.77 -11.59 8.40
CA MET A 100 0.47 -12.23 8.01
C MET A 100 1.30 -11.25 7.17
N PHE A 101 2.61 -11.26 7.39
CA PHE A 101 3.58 -10.43 6.68
C PHE A 101 3.34 -10.50 5.17
N CYS A 102 3.00 -9.36 4.54
CA CYS A 102 2.38 -9.33 3.21
C CYS A 102 3.12 -10.15 2.10
N PRO A 103 4.46 -10.08 1.98
CA PRO A 103 5.20 -10.93 1.03
C PRO A 103 5.15 -12.44 1.35
N ILE A 104 5.18 -12.81 2.63
CA ILE A 104 5.18 -14.21 3.07
C ILE A 104 3.75 -14.78 3.06
N GLY A 105 2.75 -13.96 3.33
CA GLY A 105 1.33 -14.32 3.23
C GLY A 105 0.97 -14.84 1.85
N GLY A 106 1.37 -14.13 0.78
CA GLY A 106 1.14 -14.58 -0.61
C GLY A 106 1.85 -15.88 -0.97
N LEU A 107 3.04 -16.13 -0.40
CA LEU A 107 3.79 -17.38 -0.59
C LEU A 107 3.12 -18.56 0.13
N ILE A 108 2.63 -18.38 1.35
CA ILE A 108 1.96 -19.43 2.13
C ILE A 108 0.58 -19.76 1.53
N ASP A 109 -0.13 -18.73 1.09
CA ASP A 109 -1.45 -18.85 0.46
C ASP A 109 -1.41 -19.71 -0.81
N THR A 110 -0.30 -19.65 -1.55
CA THR A 110 -0.18 -20.21 -2.90
C THR A 110 0.82 -21.37 -3.00
N MET A 111 1.77 -21.46 -2.05
CA MET A 111 2.95 -22.34 -2.08
C MET A 111 3.77 -22.22 -3.39
N ASP A 112 3.70 -21.08 -4.06
CA ASP A 112 4.34 -20.81 -5.34
C ASP A 112 5.12 -19.49 -5.29
N VAL A 113 6.39 -19.52 -5.71
CA VAL A 113 7.28 -18.36 -5.79
C VAL A 113 6.72 -17.29 -6.75
N LYS A 114 5.88 -17.69 -7.71
CA LYS A 114 5.20 -16.76 -8.63
C LYS A 114 4.25 -15.79 -7.92
N ALA A 115 3.66 -16.21 -6.78
CA ALA A 115 2.82 -15.33 -5.97
C ALA A 115 3.63 -14.20 -5.33
N LEU A 116 4.86 -14.48 -4.89
CA LEU A 116 5.77 -13.46 -4.36
C LEU A 116 6.12 -12.41 -5.43
N ILE A 117 6.39 -12.86 -6.66
CA ILE A 117 6.68 -11.97 -7.79
C ILE A 117 5.47 -11.08 -8.08
N LEU A 118 4.25 -11.63 -8.06
CA LEU A 118 3.03 -10.85 -8.26
C LEU A 118 2.87 -9.77 -7.18
N VAL A 119 3.09 -10.10 -5.90
CA VAL A 119 3.04 -9.13 -4.80
C VAL A 119 4.05 -8.00 -5.01
N CYS A 120 5.30 -8.33 -5.39
CA CYS A 120 6.31 -7.32 -5.71
C CYS A 120 5.90 -6.42 -6.89
N VAL A 121 5.33 -7.00 -7.95
CA VAL A 121 4.85 -6.25 -9.12
C VAL A 121 3.70 -5.31 -8.73
N LEU A 122 2.75 -5.78 -7.93
CA LEU A 122 1.64 -4.99 -7.44
C LEU A 122 2.13 -3.83 -6.55
N ILE A 123 3.09 -4.06 -5.65
CA ILE A 123 3.72 -2.98 -4.85
C ILE A 123 4.32 -1.91 -5.76
N ILE A 124 4.98 -2.30 -6.85
CA ILE A 124 5.55 -1.34 -7.81
C ILE A 124 4.45 -0.56 -8.53
N ILE A 125 3.37 -1.22 -8.95
CA ILE A 125 2.21 -0.57 -9.58
C ILE A 125 1.59 0.43 -8.62
N ASP A 126 1.40 0.04 -7.35
CA ASP A 126 0.87 0.90 -6.31
C ASP A 126 1.76 2.12 -6.12
N MET A 127 3.08 1.93 -6.04
CA MET A 127 4.03 3.04 -5.96
C MET A 127 3.90 4.00 -7.15
N ILE A 128 3.71 3.48 -8.36
CA ILE A 128 3.55 4.31 -9.57
C ILE A 128 2.22 5.08 -9.53
N ILE A 129 1.14 4.45 -9.09
CA ILE A 129 -0.18 5.09 -8.97
C ILE A 129 -0.17 6.16 -7.87
N TYR A 130 0.46 5.89 -6.73
CA TYR A 130 0.54 6.83 -5.61
C TYR A 130 1.53 7.97 -5.87
N LEU A 131 2.57 7.78 -6.67
CA LEU A 131 3.60 8.79 -6.97
C LEU A 131 3.08 10.18 -7.38
N PRO A 132 2.18 10.33 -8.37
CA PRO A 132 1.71 11.66 -8.78
C PRO A 132 0.93 12.36 -7.67
N PHE A 133 0.05 11.65 -6.96
CA PHE A 133 -0.73 12.21 -5.85
C PHE A 133 0.16 12.54 -4.65
N PHE A 134 1.12 11.67 -4.36
CA PHE A 134 2.09 11.85 -3.29
C PHE A 134 2.96 13.09 -3.51
N LYS A 135 3.43 13.35 -4.73
CA LYS A 135 4.20 14.57 -5.05
C LYS A 135 3.40 15.85 -4.87
N ILE A 136 2.11 15.83 -5.22
CA ILE A 136 1.23 16.99 -5.00
C ILE A 136 1.09 17.27 -3.51
N TYR A 137 0.84 16.22 -2.71
CA TYR A 137 0.73 16.31 -1.27
C TYR A 137 2.03 16.74 -0.59
N GLU A 138 3.15 16.15 -0.97
CA GLU A 138 4.49 16.50 -0.48
C GLU A 138 4.79 17.98 -0.71
N LYS A 139 4.47 18.51 -1.90
CA LYS A 139 4.67 19.93 -2.21
C LYS A 139 3.80 20.86 -1.36
N GLN A 140 2.58 20.45 -1.01
CA GLN A 140 1.72 21.22 -0.10
C GLN A 140 2.33 21.25 1.30
N LYS A 141 2.76 20.10 1.83
CA LYS A 141 3.35 20.00 3.17
C LYS A 141 4.68 20.72 3.30
N ILE A 142 5.55 20.66 2.30
CA ILE A 142 6.81 21.42 2.31
C ILE A 142 6.56 22.92 2.35
N LYS A 143 5.54 23.41 1.63
CA LYS A 143 5.17 24.84 1.68
C LYS A 143 4.66 25.24 3.05
N GLU A 144 3.85 24.41 3.69
CA GLU A 144 3.37 24.63 5.07
C GLU A 144 4.55 24.66 6.06
N GLU A 145 5.46 23.67 5.99
CA GLU A 145 6.66 23.62 6.84
C GLU A 145 7.52 24.89 6.66
N GLN A 146 7.71 25.38 5.44
CA GLN A 146 8.49 26.60 5.15
C GLN A 146 7.79 27.88 5.64
N LEU A 147 6.46 27.94 5.55
CA LEU A 147 5.68 29.06 6.06
C LEU A 147 5.76 29.13 7.59
N GLU A 148 5.64 27.99 8.28
CA GLU A 148 5.77 27.92 9.74
C GLU A 148 7.18 28.34 10.21
N GLU A 149 8.24 27.89 9.53
CA GLU A 149 9.62 28.32 9.82
C GLU A 149 9.82 29.83 9.60
N SER A 150 9.14 30.45 8.63
CA SER A 150 9.25 31.89 8.36
C SER A 150 8.44 32.79 9.32
N VAL A 151 7.41 32.24 9.97
CA VAL A 151 6.58 32.96 10.97
C VAL A 151 7.19 32.87 12.37
N GLN A 152 8.03 31.86 12.62
CA GLN A 152 8.73 31.66 13.89
C GLN A 152 10.13 32.31 13.94
N ALA A 153 10.65 32.83 12.82
CA ALA A 153 11.92 33.55 12.71
C ALA A 153 11.75 35.07 12.80
#